data_AF-A0A2S9FC48-F1
#
_entry.id   AF-A0A2S9FC48-F1
#
_cell.length_a   1.000
_cell.length_b   1.000
_cell.length_c   1.000
_cell.angle_alpha   90.00
_cell.angle_beta   90.00
_cell.angle_gamma   90.00
#
_symmetry.space_group_name_H-M   'P 1'
#
loop_
_entity.id
_entity.type
_entity.pdbx_description
1 polymer ?
#
loop_
_entity_poly.entity_id
_entity_poly.type
_entity_poly.pdbx_seq_one_letter_code
_entity_poly.pdbx_strand_id
1 'polypeptide(L)'
;LTCRGRDFPAAVARAYRALAEFRIRGVSTNIPFLQAVIDDPDFRAGRVTTSFIDERPYLLTARSPADRGTKILNYLADVTVNQPHGPRPSTVYPQDKLPQIDLNTMPPRGSKHLLSEVGPEAFARWMRESKSVGVTDTTFRDAHQSLLATRIRTSGLLMVAPYIARMTPQLLSIECWGGATYDVALRFLKEDPWERLAALREAVPNICLQMLLRGRNTVGYTPYPESVTQAFVREATATGIDIYRIFDALNNVDSMRPAIDAVRETGTAVAEVAMSYTGDLSDPGENLYTLDYYLKLAEQIVDAGAHVLAIKDMAGLLRPQAAAMLVKALRSRFDLPVHVHTHDTPGGQLATYLAAWQAGASAVDGAS
;
A
#
# COMPACT_ATOMS: atom_id res chain seq x y z
N LEU A 1 -5.21 -22.42 -43.50
CA LEU A 1 -5.87 -23.29 -42.49
C LEU A 1 -7.25 -23.67 -43.02
N THR A 2 -7.60 -24.95 -43.05
CA THR A 2 -8.94 -25.42 -43.38
C THR A 2 -9.47 -26.28 -42.23
N CYS A 3 -10.75 -26.15 -41.91
CA CYS A 3 -11.41 -26.91 -40.86
C CYS A 3 -12.72 -27.48 -41.38
N ARG A 4 -13.06 -28.70 -40.97
CA ARG A 4 -14.33 -29.36 -41.32
C ARG A 4 -15.06 -29.70 -40.04
N GLY A 5 -16.38 -29.51 -40.04
CA GLY A 5 -17.30 -29.89 -38.98
C GLY A 5 -18.53 -30.55 -39.60
N ARG A 6 -19.33 -31.23 -38.77
CA ARG A 6 -20.62 -31.81 -39.20
C ARG A 6 -21.63 -30.73 -39.63
N ASP A 7 -21.44 -29.52 -39.13
CA ASP A 7 -22.24 -28.33 -39.36
C ASP A 7 -21.29 -27.10 -39.36
N PHE A 8 -21.82 -25.94 -39.78
CA PHE A 8 -21.06 -24.70 -39.84
C PHE A 8 -20.55 -24.24 -38.45
N PRO A 9 -21.36 -24.26 -37.36
CA PRO A 9 -20.88 -23.93 -36.02
C PRO A 9 -19.69 -24.79 -35.55
N ALA A 10 -19.71 -26.10 -35.81
CA ALA A 10 -18.60 -26.99 -35.46
C ALA A 10 -17.33 -26.70 -36.29
N ALA A 11 -17.48 -26.33 -37.56
CA ALA A 11 -16.36 -25.92 -38.41
C ALA A 11 -15.75 -24.60 -37.92
N VAL A 12 -16.58 -23.61 -37.58
CA VAL A 12 -16.20 -22.31 -37.00
C VAL A 12 -15.46 -22.49 -35.67
N ALA A 13 -16.00 -23.30 -34.75
CA ALA A 13 -15.36 -23.57 -33.46
C ALA A 13 -13.98 -24.23 -33.62
N ARG A 14 -13.84 -25.18 -34.56
CA ARG A 14 -12.55 -25.83 -34.87
C ARG A 14 -11.56 -24.84 -35.48
N ALA A 15 -12.02 -23.96 -36.38
CA ALA A 15 -11.19 -22.92 -36.97
C ALA A 15 -10.68 -21.92 -35.93
N TYR A 16 -11.57 -21.46 -35.04
CA TYR A 16 -11.21 -20.57 -33.95
C TYR A 16 -10.15 -21.20 -33.03
N ARG A 17 -10.37 -22.46 -32.60
CA ARG A 17 -9.41 -23.20 -31.78
C ARG A 17 -8.06 -23.36 -32.48
N ALA A 18 -8.07 -23.79 -33.74
CA ALA A 18 -6.83 -24.00 -34.49
C ALA A 18 -6.03 -22.69 -34.61
N LEU A 19 -6.70 -21.57 -34.93
CA LEU A 19 -6.06 -20.24 -34.93
C LEU A 19 -5.51 -19.84 -33.56
N ALA A 20 -6.23 -20.15 -32.48
CA ALA A 20 -5.80 -19.89 -31.11
C ALA A 20 -4.64 -20.78 -30.65
N GLU A 21 -4.43 -21.95 -31.28
CA GLU A 21 -3.32 -22.87 -31.00
C GLU A 21 -2.05 -22.51 -31.77
N PHE A 22 -2.15 -21.89 -32.95
CA PHE A 22 -0.96 -21.47 -33.71
C PHE A 22 -0.10 -20.48 -32.91
N ARG A 23 1.20 -20.79 -32.81
CA ARG A 23 2.22 -19.90 -32.26
C ARG A 23 3.30 -19.69 -33.31
N ILE A 24 3.14 -18.65 -34.12
CA ILE A 24 4.12 -18.24 -35.12
C ILE A 24 4.89 -17.07 -34.53
N ARG A 25 6.23 -17.18 -34.51
CA ARG A 25 7.14 -16.15 -34.00
C ARG A 25 8.11 -15.74 -35.11
N GLY A 26 8.58 -14.49 -35.05
CA GLY A 26 9.54 -13.93 -36.01
C GLY A 26 8.92 -13.19 -37.20
N VAL A 27 7.61 -13.36 -37.44
CA VAL A 27 6.86 -12.62 -38.46
C VAL A 27 5.47 -12.24 -37.96
N SER A 28 4.96 -11.10 -38.41
CA SER A 28 3.56 -10.71 -38.18
C SER A 28 2.61 -11.63 -38.94
N THR A 29 1.44 -11.90 -38.36
CA THR A 29 0.42 -12.77 -38.97
C THR A 29 -0.95 -12.10 -38.97
N ASN A 30 -1.84 -12.54 -39.86
CA ASN A 30 -3.24 -12.13 -39.87
C ASN A 30 -4.14 -12.93 -38.90
N ILE A 31 -3.56 -13.74 -38.01
CA ILE A 31 -4.30 -14.58 -37.06
C ILE A 31 -5.27 -13.76 -36.19
N PRO A 32 -4.88 -12.62 -35.58
CA PRO A 32 -5.81 -11.83 -34.76
C PRO A 32 -7.01 -11.33 -35.56
N PHE A 33 -6.80 -10.91 -36.80
CA PHE A 33 -7.87 -10.50 -37.71
C PHE A 33 -8.81 -11.66 -38.04
N LEU A 34 -8.27 -12.82 -38.41
CA LEU A 34 -9.07 -14.01 -38.71
C LEU A 34 -9.88 -14.48 -37.50
N GLN A 35 -9.31 -14.40 -36.29
CA GLN A 35 -10.02 -14.72 -35.06
C GLN A 35 -11.18 -13.75 -34.82
N ALA A 36 -10.98 -12.44 -35.05
CA ALA A 36 -12.04 -11.46 -34.91
C ALA A 36 -13.18 -11.68 -35.92
N VAL A 37 -12.86 -11.99 -37.18
CA VAL A 37 -13.85 -12.35 -38.20
C VAL A 37 -14.67 -13.57 -37.77
N ILE A 38 -14.01 -14.62 -37.30
CA ILE A 38 -14.66 -15.88 -36.89
C ILE A 38 -15.48 -15.71 -35.60
N ASP A 39 -15.10 -14.76 -34.75
CA ASP A 39 -15.82 -14.46 -33.51
C ASP A 39 -17.06 -13.58 -33.72
N ASP A 40 -17.12 -12.86 -34.84
CA ASP A 40 -18.22 -11.93 -35.14
C ASP A 40 -19.58 -12.65 -35.22
N PRO A 41 -20.65 -12.13 -34.57
CA PRO A 41 -21.95 -12.76 -34.55
C PRO A 41 -22.58 -12.99 -35.93
N ASP A 42 -22.35 -12.08 -36.89
CA ASP A 42 -22.91 -12.19 -38.23
C ASP A 42 -22.15 -13.23 -39.06
N PHE A 43 -20.83 -13.34 -38.89
CA PHE A 43 -20.05 -14.43 -39.48
C PHE A 43 -20.52 -15.78 -38.94
N ARG A 44 -20.70 -15.91 -37.62
CA ARG A 44 -21.18 -17.14 -36.96
C ARG A 44 -22.59 -17.53 -37.40
N ALA A 45 -23.42 -16.55 -37.75
CA ALA A 45 -24.76 -16.76 -38.28
C ALA A 45 -24.82 -16.97 -39.80
N GLY A 46 -23.69 -16.91 -40.50
CA GLY A 46 -23.62 -17.01 -41.97
C GLY A 46 -24.15 -15.77 -42.72
N ARG A 47 -24.35 -14.65 -42.02
CA ARG A 47 -24.81 -13.37 -42.58
C ARG A 47 -23.62 -12.54 -43.05
N VAL A 48 -22.98 -12.95 -44.14
CA VAL A 48 -21.78 -12.29 -44.67
C VAL A 48 -22.03 -11.76 -46.07
N THR A 49 -21.66 -10.51 -46.32
CA THR A 49 -21.70 -9.82 -47.62
C THR A 49 -20.29 -9.48 -48.08
N THR A 50 -20.14 -9.00 -49.32
CA THR A 50 -18.85 -8.49 -49.83
C THR A 50 -18.36 -7.25 -49.09
N SER A 51 -19.27 -6.48 -48.46
CA SER A 51 -18.97 -5.30 -47.65
C SER A 51 -18.71 -5.60 -46.16
N PHE A 52 -18.81 -6.88 -45.75
CA PHE A 52 -18.79 -7.29 -44.34
C PHE A 52 -17.61 -6.72 -43.53
N ILE A 53 -16.41 -6.77 -44.11
CA ILE A 53 -15.17 -6.29 -43.47
C ILE A 53 -15.14 -4.76 -43.45
N ASP A 54 -15.50 -4.10 -44.56
CA ASP A 54 -15.45 -2.64 -44.70
C ASP A 54 -16.40 -1.94 -43.71
N GLU A 55 -17.54 -2.58 -43.40
CA GLU A 55 -18.52 -2.11 -42.43
C GLU A 55 -18.09 -2.31 -40.96
N ARG A 56 -17.00 -3.05 -40.71
CA ARG A 56 -16.57 -3.48 -39.37
C ARG A 56 -15.08 -3.15 -39.13
N PRO A 57 -14.72 -1.86 -39.03
CA PRO A 57 -13.32 -1.44 -38.85
C PRO A 57 -12.69 -1.98 -37.55
N TYR A 58 -13.50 -2.31 -36.54
CA TYR A 58 -13.04 -2.91 -35.28
C TYR A 58 -12.34 -4.27 -35.45
N LEU A 59 -12.63 -5.00 -36.55
CA LEU A 59 -11.96 -6.27 -36.87
C LEU A 59 -10.45 -6.11 -37.11
N LEU A 60 -10.02 -4.91 -37.54
CA LEU A 60 -8.61 -4.59 -37.80
C LEU A 60 -7.84 -4.23 -36.51
N THR A 61 -8.56 -3.89 -35.44
CA THR A 61 -7.99 -3.54 -34.12
C THR A 61 -8.08 -4.67 -33.10
N ALA A 62 -8.28 -5.90 -33.57
CA ALA A 62 -8.44 -7.08 -32.73
C ALA A 62 -7.24 -7.27 -31.78
N ARG A 63 -7.54 -7.66 -30.53
CA ARG A 63 -6.52 -7.80 -29.48
C ARG A 63 -5.50 -8.88 -29.86
N SER A 64 -4.23 -8.51 -29.83
CA SER A 64 -3.12 -9.45 -29.98
C SER A 64 -2.89 -10.23 -28.67
N PRO A 65 -2.45 -11.50 -28.74
CA PRO A 65 -2.08 -12.25 -27.54
C PRO A 65 -1.02 -11.53 -26.71
N ALA A 66 -1.11 -11.60 -25.38
CA ALA A 66 -0.17 -10.91 -24.48
C ALA A 66 1.28 -11.42 -24.55
N ASP A 67 1.50 -12.58 -25.18
CA ASP A 67 2.78 -13.26 -25.39
C ASP A 67 3.68 -13.35 -24.15
N ARG A 68 3.06 -13.72 -23.01
CA ARG A 68 3.72 -13.76 -21.70
C ARG A 68 4.96 -14.65 -21.67
N GLY A 69 4.92 -15.79 -22.36
CA GLY A 69 6.02 -16.76 -22.40
C GLY A 69 7.27 -16.22 -23.11
N THR A 70 7.12 -15.55 -24.26
CA THR A 70 8.28 -14.95 -24.95
C THR A 70 8.85 -13.79 -24.13
N LYS A 71 7.98 -12.95 -23.54
CA LYS A 71 8.40 -11.81 -22.72
C LYS A 71 9.22 -12.24 -21.49
N ILE A 72 8.79 -13.28 -20.78
CA ILE A 72 9.53 -13.77 -19.61
C ILE A 72 10.87 -14.39 -20.02
N LEU A 73 10.93 -15.11 -21.14
CA LEU A 73 12.19 -15.66 -21.65
C LEU A 73 13.16 -14.56 -22.08
N ASN A 74 12.68 -13.50 -22.74
CA ASN A 74 13.51 -12.36 -23.11
C ASN A 74 14.06 -11.64 -21.87
N TYR A 75 13.23 -11.45 -20.84
CA TYR A 75 13.67 -10.87 -19.58
C TYR A 75 14.73 -11.74 -18.88
N LEU A 76 14.49 -13.06 -18.80
CA LEU A 76 15.45 -13.99 -18.19
C LEU A 76 16.77 -14.02 -18.96
N ALA A 77 16.72 -14.03 -20.30
CA ALA A 77 17.92 -14.00 -21.13
C ALA A 77 18.72 -12.70 -20.90
N ASP A 78 18.04 -11.54 -20.92
CA ASP A 78 18.65 -10.24 -20.68
C ASP A 78 19.33 -10.17 -19.30
N VAL A 79 18.60 -10.50 -18.22
CA VAL A 79 19.15 -10.43 -16.85
C VAL A 79 20.26 -11.47 -16.63
N THR A 80 20.17 -12.66 -17.23
CA THR A 80 21.19 -13.71 -17.09
C THR A 80 22.50 -13.33 -17.79
N VAL A 81 22.41 -12.76 -18.99
CA VAL A 81 23.59 -12.38 -19.80
C VAL A 81 24.19 -11.07 -19.33
N ASN A 82 23.36 -10.03 -19.15
CA ASN A 82 23.83 -8.68 -18.89
C ASN A 82 24.06 -8.39 -17.40
N GLN A 83 23.52 -9.20 -16.50
CA GLN A 83 23.67 -9.09 -15.04
C GLN A 83 23.65 -7.64 -14.54
N PRO A 84 22.57 -6.86 -14.80
CA PRO A 84 22.53 -5.42 -14.53
C PRO A 84 22.70 -5.06 -13.05
N HIS A 85 22.62 -6.04 -12.16
CA HIS A 85 22.78 -5.89 -10.71
C HIS A 85 23.93 -6.75 -10.14
N GLY A 86 24.81 -7.26 -11.01
CA GLY A 86 25.93 -8.10 -10.64
C GLY A 86 25.53 -9.53 -10.24
N PRO A 87 26.48 -10.30 -9.68
CA PRO A 87 26.23 -11.68 -9.27
C PRO A 87 25.30 -11.74 -8.06
N ARG A 88 24.59 -12.86 -7.92
CA ARG A 88 23.71 -13.10 -6.78
C ARG A 88 24.51 -13.10 -5.47
N PRO A 89 24.13 -12.27 -4.48
CA PRO A 89 24.95 -12.08 -3.27
C PRO A 89 24.80 -13.19 -2.22
N SER A 90 23.76 -14.02 -2.28
CA SER A 90 23.50 -15.07 -1.28
C SER A 90 22.75 -16.26 -1.85
N THR A 91 23.07 -17.46 -1.36
CA THR A 91 22.38 -18.72 -1.66
C THR A 91 21.18 -18.99 -0.76
N VAL A 92 21.04 -18.25 0.34
CA VAL A 92 19.92 -18.38 1.29
C VAL A 92 18.63 -17.85 0.66
N TYR A 93 17.54 -18.60 0.76
CA TYR A 93 16.22 -18.12 0.33
C TYR A 93 15.41 -17.65 1.54
N PRO A 94 14.65 -16.54 1.42
CA PRO A 94 13.79 -16.07 2.52
C PRO A 94 12.81 -17.13 3.01
N GLN A 95 12.27 -17.96 2.10
CA GLN A 95 11.36 -19.05 2.43
C GLN A 95 11.95 -20.09 3.40
N ASP A 96 13.28 -20.23 3.44
CA ASP A 96 13.96 -21.20 4.31
C ASP A 96 13.89 -20.80 5.79
N LYS A 97 13.56 -19.53 6.07
CA LYS A 97 13.41 -18.98 7.43
C LYS A 97 11.96 -18.97 7.91
N LEU A 98 11.00 -19.39 7.07
CA LEU A 98 9.59 -19.37 7.45
C LEU A 98 9.32 -20.44 8.52
N PRO A 99 8.58 -20.09 9.59
CA PRO A 99 8.22 -21.05 10.62
C PRO A 99 7.21 -22.07 10.08
N GLN A 100 7.19 -23.27 10.67
CA GLN A 100 6.18 -24.28 10.32
C GLN A 100 4.88 -23.98 11.07
N ILE A 101 3.89 -23.42 10.35
CA ILE A 101 2.53 -23.19 10.86
C ILE A 101 1.49 -23.59 9.81
N ASP A 102 0.26 -23.88 10.25
CA ASP A 102 -0.83 -24.23 9.34
C ASP A 102 -1.48 -22.98 8.71
N LEU A 103 -1.17 -22.74 7.44
CA LEU A 103 -1.73 -21.63 6.67
C LEU A 103 -3.18 -21.87 6.20
N ASN A 104 -3.75 -23.07 6.39
CA ASN A 104 -5.14 -23.35 6.04
C ASN A 104 -6.12 -22.91 7.13
N THR A 105 -5.63 -22.69 8.35
CA THR A 105 -6.45 -22.11 9.44
C THR A 105 -6.63 -20.62 9.21
N MET A 106 -7.83 -20.10 9.51
CA MET A 106 -8.06 -18.66 9.47
C MET A 106 -7.19 -17.96 10.54
N PRO A 107 -6.59 -16.80 10.22
CA PRO A 107 -5.81 -16.07 11.22
C PRO A 107 -6.69 -15.62 12.40
N PRO A 108 -6.14 -15.57 13.63
CA PRO A 108 -6.88 -15.09 14.78
C PRO A 108 -7.39 -13.66 14.59
N ARG A 109 -8.44 -13.28 15.32
CA ARG A 109 -9.00 -11.94 15.20
C ARG A 109 -7.97 -10.87 15.62
N GLY A 110 -7.82 -9.83 14.81
CA GLY A 110 -6.94 -8.69 15.10
C GLY A 110 -7.64 -7.33 14.94
N SER A 111 -6.84 -6.27 14.81
CA SER A 111 -7.30 -4.88 14.80
C SER A 111 -8.27 -4.53 13.65
N LYS A 112 -8.17 -5.15 12.47
CA LYS A 112 -9.09 -4.88 11.35
C LYS A 112 -10.52 -5.27 11.70
N HIS A 113 -10.69 -6.42 12.36
CA HIS A 113 -12.02 -6.85 12.78
C HIS A 113 -12.61 -5.89 13.80
N LEU A 114 -11.80 -5.47 14.78
CA LEU A 114 -12.24 -4.49 15.77
C LEU A 114 -12.69 -3.18 15.11
N LEU A 115 -11.85 -2.60 14.23
CA LEU A 115 -12.19 -1.37 13.50
C LEU A 115 -13.50 -1.52 12.72
N SER A 116 -13.70 -2.65 12.05
CA SER A 116 -14.91 -2.90 11.25
C SER A 116 -16.17 -3.03 12.11
N GLU A 117 -16.05 -3.50 13.36
CA GLU A 117 -17.17 -3.68 14.28
C GLU A 117 -17.57 -2.38 14.98
N VAL A 118 -16.58 -1.59 15.40
CA VAL A 118 -16.83 -0.42 16.27
C VAL A 118 -16.76 0.91 15.53
N GLY A 119 -16.19 0.92 14.31
CA GLY A 119 -15.94 2.14 13.54
C GLY A 119 -14.74 2.96 14.06
N PRO A 120 -14.30 3.98 13.30
CA PRO A 120 -13.03 4.66 13.56
C PRO A 120 -13.02 5.45 14.88
N GLU A 121 -14.15 6.01 15.30
CA GLU A 121 -14.26 6.77 16.57
C GLU A 121 -14.07 5.89 17.80
N ALA A 122 -14.80 4.77 17.88
CA ALA A 122 -14.68 3.85 18.99
C ALA A 122 -13.34 3.08 18.94
N PHE A 123 -12.77 2.88 17.75
CA PHE A 123 -11.43 2.32 17.61
C PHE A 123 -10.36 3.24 18.20
N ALA A 124 -10.42 4.55 17.91
CA ALA A 124 -9.52 5.54 18.51
C ALA A 124 -9.68 5.62 20.04
N ARG A 125 -10.92 5.55 20.54
CA ARG A 125 -11.19 5.47 21.99
C ARG A 125 -10.58 4.22 22.62
N TRP A 126 -10.76 3.06 21.99
CA TRP A 126 -10.14 1.80 22.42
C TRP A 126 -8.61 1.91 22.46
N MET A 127 -7.98 2.51 21.44
CA MET A 127 -6.52 2.75 21.45
C MET A 127 -6.09 3.60 22.65
N ARG A 128 -6.89 4.62 23.00
CA ARG A 128 -6.61 5.52 24.13
C ARG A 128 -6.77 4.84 25.48
N GLU A 129 -7.75 3.97 25.63
CA GLU A 129 -8.11 3.31 26.89
C GLU A 129 -7.33 2.00 27.13
N SER A 130 -6.74 1.44 26.07
CA SER A 130 -5.92 0.23 26.13
C SER A 130 -4.74 0.40 27.11
N LYS A 131 -4.57 -0.59 27.99
CA LYS A 131 -3.42 -0.64 28.92
C LYS A 131 -2.13 -1.07 28.22
N SER A 132 -2.24 -1.86 27.16
CA SER A 132 -1.10 -2.26 26.32
C SER A 132 -0.81 -1.21 25.27
N VAL A 133 0.46 -0.94 25.01
CA VAL A 133 0.90 -0.12 23.88
C VAL A 133 0.65 -0.87 22.57
N GLY A 134 -0.03 -0.22 21.63
CA GLY A 134 -0.17 -0.73 20.26
C GLY A 134 1.17 -0.70 19.54
N VAL A 135 1.42 -1.69 18.68
CA VAL A 135 2.62 -1.72 17.83
C VAL A 135 2.20 -1.75 16.38
N THR A 136 2.72 -0.81 15.60
CA THR A 136 2.61 -0.82 14.14
C THR A 136 3.88 -1.38 13.53
N ASP A 137 3.77 -2.43 12.73
CA ASP A 137 4.92 -2.99 12.01
C ASP A 137 5.19 -2.20 10.72
N THR A 138 6.39 -1.62 10.61
CA THR A 138 6.86 -0.83 9.47
C THR A 138 7.75 -1.61 8.51
N THR A 139 7.98 -2.91 8.74
CA THR A 139 8.83 -3.76 7.90
C THR A 139 8.36 -3.80 6.44
N PHE A 140 7.05 -3.63 6.18
CA PHE A 140 6.47 -3.65 4.83
C PHE A 140 6.58 -2.32 4.08
N ARG A 141 6.98 -1.22 4.75
CA ARG A 141 7.06 0.14 4.17
C ARG A 141 8.31 0.89 4.60
N ASP A 142 8.34 1.48 5.80
CA ASP A 142 9.39 2.44 6.18
C ASP A 142 10.77 1.80 6.40
N ALA A 143 10.81 0.58 6.94
CA ALA A 143 12.07 -0.08 7.26
C ALA A 143 12.93 -0.28 6.00
N HIS A 144 12.36 -0.85 4.94
CA HIS A 144 13.07 -1.07 3.69
C HIS A 144 13.16 0.21 2.83
N GLN A 145 12.28 1.19 3.02
CA GLN A 145 12.46 2.52 2.45
C GLN A 145 13.75 3.16 2.98
N SER A 146 14.05 2.99 4.27
CA SER A 146 15.24 3.51 4.93
C SER A 146 16.50 2.70 4.59
N LEU A 147 16.43 1.38 4.68
CA LEU A 147 17.61 0.49 4.60
C LEU A 147 17.92 -0.01 3.19
N LEU A 148 16.90 -0.19 2.35
CA LEU A 148 17.00 -0.92 1.08
C LEU A 148 16.44 -0.10 -0.09
N ALA A 149 16.44 1.23 0.03
CA ALA A 149 15.94 2.17 -0.97
C ALA A 149 14.55 1.77 -1.52
N THR A 150 13.67 1.25 -0.66
CA THR A 150 12.29 0.84 -1.01
C THR A 150 12.21 -0.33 -2.01
N ARG A 151 13.26 -1.16 -2.13
CA ARG A 151 13.36 -2.17 -3.20
C ARG A 151 12.79 -3.55 -2.85
N ILE A 152 12.14 -3.73 -1.70
CA ILE A 152 11.45 -5.00 -1.43
C ILE A 152 10.24 -5.15 -2.37
N ARG A 153 10.20 -6.29 -3.06
CA ARG A 153 9.20 -6.64 -4.07
C ARG A 153 7.94 -7.26 -3.46
N THR A 154 6.84 -7.18 -4.20
CA THR A 154 5.54 -7.72 -3.79
C THR A 154 5.63 -9.20 -3.43
N SER A 155 6.37 -9.99 -4.20
CA SER A 155 6.56 -11.43 -3.95
C SER A 155 7.20 -11.72 -2.59
N GLY A 156 8.16 -10.91 -2.13
CA GLY A 156 8.78 -11.07 -0.83
C GLY A 156 7.83 -10.74 0.32
N LEU A 157 7.05 -9.65 0.17
CA LEU A 157 6.05 -9.26 1.17
C LEU A 157 4.93 -10.29 1.29
N LEU A 158 4.40 -10.76 0.15
CA LEU A 158 3.31 -11.76 0.13
C LEU A 158 3.75 -13.14 0.64
N MET A 159 5.03 -13.47 0.53
CA MET A 159 5.57 -14.72 1.06
C MET A 159 5.44 -14.78 2.60
N VAL A 160 5.62 -13.66 3.29
CA VAL A 160 5.61 -13.60 4.76
C VAL A 160 4.28 -13.10 5.35
N ALA A 161 3.49 -12.35 4.58
CA ALA A 161 2.21 -11.78 5.03
C ALA A 161 1.26 -12.79 5.72
N PRO A 162 1.00 -14.00 5.18
CA PRO A 162 0.12 -14.98 5.84
C PRO A 162 0.64 -15.45 7.21
N TYR A 163 1.95 -15.39 7.43
CA TYR A 163 2.58 -15.76 8.70
C TYR A 163 2.39 -14.65 9.74
N ILE A 164 2.64 -13.39 9.36
CA ILE A 164 2.39 -12.22 10.21
C ILE A 164 0.92 -12.20 10.67
N ALA A 165 -0.02 -12.39 9.75
CA ALA A 165 -1.45 -12.45 10.06
C ALA A 165 -1.79 -13.45 11.19
N ARG A 166 -1.07 -14.58 11.27
CA ARG A 166 -1.33 -15.65 12.25
C ARG A 166 -0.52 -15.52 13.53
N MET A 167 0.72 -15.06 13.42
CA MET A 167 1.69 -15.07 14.51
C MET A 167 1.67 -13.80 15.34
N THR A 168 1.25 -12.67 14.76
CA THR A 168 1.20 -11.37 15.42
C THR A 168 -0.16 -10.68 15.29
N PRO A 169 -1.28 -11.36 15.58
CA PRO A 169 -2.63 -10.78 15.46
C PRO A 169 -2.87 -9.59 16.40
N GLN A 170 -1.98 -9.36 17.38
CA GLN A 170 -2.03 -8.25 18.33
C GLN A 170 -1.45 -6.94 17.78
N LEU A 171 -0.84 -6.94 16.59
CA LEU A 171 -0.38 -5.71 15.95
C LEU A 171 -1.55 -4.73 15.80
N LEU A 172 -1.27 -3.45 16.08
CA LEU A 172 -2.20 -2.37 15.82
C LEU A 172 -2.43 -2.27 14.32
N SER A 173 -1.34 -2.22 13.56
CA SER A 173 -1.39 -2.18 12.10
C SER A 173 -0.11 -2.71 11.47
N ILE A 174 -0.16 -2.99 10.17
CA ILE A 174 1.02 -3.15 9.32
C ILE A 174 1.06 -1.94 8.40
N GLU A 175 2.11 -1.14 8.50
CA GLU A 175 2.36 -0.08 7.56
C GLU A 175 3.00 -0.67 6.29
N CYS A 176 2.21 -0.72 5.22
CA CYS A 176 2.59 -1.46 4.01
C CYS A 176 2.49 -0.65 2.71
N TRP A 177 2.11 0.62 2.80
CA TRP A 177 1.76 1.41 1.61
C TRP A 177 2.00 2.91 1.78
N GLY A 178 1.92 3.66 0.67
CA GLY A 178 2.23 5.08 0.66
C GLY A 178 3.73 5.37 0.74
N GLY A 179 4.08 6.62 1.07
CA GLY A 179 5.47 7.08 0.99
C GLY A 179 6.07 6.86 -0.41
N ALA A 180 7.31 6.38 -0.49
CA ALA A 180 7.98 6.15 -1.77
C ALA A 180 7.54 4.85 -2.47
N THR A 181 6.81 3.95 -1.79
CA THR A 181 6.50 2.61 -2.32
C THR A 181 5.69 2.66 -3.61
N TYR A 182 4.80 3.66 -3.75
CA TYR A 182 3.93 3.82 -4.93
C TYR A 182 4.75 4.12 -6.20
N ASP A 183 5.60 5.16 -6.18
CA ASP A 183 6.48 5.49 -7.31
C ASP A 183 7.50 4.38 -7.56
N VAL A 184 8.11 3.83 -6.50
CA VAL A 184 9.18 2.84 -6.66
C VAL A 184 8.66 1.53 -7.25
N ALA A 185 7.47 1.07 -6.86
CA ALA A 185 6.84 -0.11 -7.45
C ALA A 185 6.70 0.03 -8.97
N LEU A 186 6.13 1.14 -9.43
CA LEU A 186 5.92 1.41 -10.85
C LEU A 186 7.24 1.65 -11.60
N ARG A 187 8.09 2.53 -11.05
CA ARG A 187 9.28 3.05 -11.73
C ARG A 187 10.40 2.04 -11.76
N PHE A 188 10.70 1.39 -10.65
CA PHE A 188 11.89 0.54 -10.50
C PHE A 188 11.56 -0.95 -10.43
N LEU A 189 10.48 -1.33 -9.75
CA LEU A 189 10.14 -2.76 -9.60
C LEU A 189 9.30 -3.30 -10.76
N LYS A 190 8.69 -2.40 -11.56
CA LYS A 190 7.78 -2.72 -12.66
C LYS A 190 6.58 -3.55 -12.18
N GLU A 191 6.08 -3.21 -11.00
CA GLU A 191 4.95 -3.85 -10.32
C GLU A 191 3.85 -2.81 -10.07
N ASP A 192 2.59 -3.24 -10.09
CA ASP A 192 1.47 -2.38 -9.75
C ASP A 192 1.31 -2.29 -8.22
N PRO A 193 1.40 -1.09 -7.60
CA PRO A 193 1.19 -0.94 -6.17
C PRO A 193 -0.24 -1.32 -5.75
N TRP A 194 -1.25 -1.17 -6.61
CA TRP A 194 -2.64 -1.52 -6.31
C TRP A 194 -2.83 -3.03 -6.20
N GLU A 195 -2.24 -3.79 -7.14
CA GLU A 195 -2.22 -5.26 -7.05
C GLU A 195 -1.51 -5.73 -5.77
N ARG A 196 -0.41 -5.05 -5.38
CA ARG A 196 0.26 -5.31 -4.10
C ARG A 196 -0.67 -5.09 -2.91
N LEU A 197 -1.40 -3.98 -2.87
CA LEU A 197 -2.32 -3.68 -1.76
C LEU A 197 -3.45 -4.71 -1.69
N ALA A 198 -4.09 -5.01 -2.81
CA ALA A 198 -5.18 -5.99 -2.87
C ALA A 198 -4.72 -7.38 -2.40
N ALA A 199 -3.56 -7.84 -2.87
CA ALA A 199 -3.00 -9.12 -2.47
C ALA A 199 -2.58 -9.15 -0.99
N LEU A 200 -2.03 -8.05 -0.46
CA LEU A 200 -1.70 -7.95 0.97
C LEU A 200 -2.96 -7.95 1.84
N ARG A 201 -4.02 -7.27 1.40
CA ARG A 201 -5.31 -7.26 2.10
C ARG A 201 -5.90 -8.67 2.21
N GLU A 202 -5.83 -9.44 1.13
CA GLU A 202 -6.27 -10.84 1.10
C GLU A 202 -5.40 -11.72 2.02
N ALA A 203 -4.07 -11.56 1.96
CA ALA A 203 -3.13 -12.34 2.76
C ALA A 203 -3.19 -12.02 4.27
N VAL A 204 -3.55 -10.79 4.63
CA VAL A 204 -3.67 -10.31 6.01
C VAL A 204 -5.08 -9.77 6.21
N PRO A 205 -6.11 -10.59 6.44
CA PRO A 205 -7.49 -10.11 6.56
C PRO A 205 -7.83 -9.52 7.94
N ASN A 206 -6.99 -9.77 8.95
CA ASN A 206 -7.32 -9.58 10.37
C ASN A 206 -6.63 -8.37 11.04
N ILE A 207 -5.57 -7.81 10.45
CA ILE A 207 -4.78 -6.69 11.01
C ILE A 207 -5.01 -5.44 10.15
N CYS A 208 -5.14 -4.26 10.75
CA CYS A 208 -5.29 -3.01 9.99
C CYS A 208 -4.09 -2.78 9.06
N LEU A 209 -4.34 -2.34 7.83
CA LEU A 209 -3.29 -1.88 6.92
C LEU A 209 -3.17 -0.37 7.00
N GLN A 210 -1.95 0.11 7.25
CA GLN A 210 -1.64 1.53 7.39
C GLN A 210 -0.85 2.04 6.18
N MET A 211 -1.09 3.29 5.80
CA MET A 211 -0.27 4.00 4.83
C MET A 211 0.18 5.38 5.31
N LEU A 212 1.29 5.85 4.75
CA LEU A 212 1.73 7.24 4.86
C LEU A 212 1.21 8.05 3.67
N LEU A 213 0.44 9.10 3.94
CA LEU A 213 -0.18 9.98 2.95
C LEU A 213 0.27 11.44 3.15
N ARG A 214 0.74 12.09 2.08
CA ARG A 214 1.06 13.51 2.12
C ARG A 214 -0.19 14.33 1.77
N GLY A 215 -0.60 15.25 2.64
CA GLY A 215 -1.87 15.98 2.56
C GLY A 215 -2.34 16.36 1.15
N ARG A 216 -1.76 17.41 0.54
CA ARG A 216 -2.15 17.88 -0.81
C ARG A 216 -1.65 17.05 -1.98
N ASN A 217 -0.68 16.18 -1.74
CA ASN A 217 0.04 15.50 -2.82
C ASN A 217 -0.34 14.03 -2.94
N THR A 218 -1.11 13.48 -1.99
CA THR A 218 -1.33 12.04 -1.85
C THR A 218 0.00 11.27 -1.80
N VAL A 219 0.34 10.55 -2.85
CA VAL A 219 1.59 9.80 -3.07
C VAL A 219 2.43 10.38 -4.22
N GLY A 220 2.04 11.53 -4.77
CA GLY A 220 2.71 12.22 -5.86
C GLY A 220 3.67 13.33 -5.44
N TYR A 221 4.28 13.97 -6.44
CA TYR A 221 5.30 15.00 -6.24
C TYR A 221 4.78 16.44 -6.36
N THR A 222 3.56 16.62 -6.87
CA THR A 222 2.90 17.93 -7.00
C THR A 222 1.57 17.94 -6.25
N PRO A 223 1.06 19.13 -5.85
CA PRO A 223 -0.29 19.25 -5.34
C PRO A 223 -1.32 18.83 -6.40
N TYR A 224 -2.40 18.19 -5.96
CA TYR A 224 -3.53 17.80 -6.81
C TYR A 224 -4.82 18.50 -6.39
N PRO A 225 -5.81 18.63 -7.29
CA PRO A 225 -7.16 19.02 -6.92
C PRO A 225 -7.75 18.07 -5.87
N GLU A 226 -8.62 18.58 -5.00
CA GLU A 226 -9.23 17.80 -3.91
C GLU A 226 -9.97 16.55 -4.41
N SER A 227 -10.59 16.63 -5.60
CA SER A 227 -11.26 15.49 -6.23
C SER A 227 -10.33 14.29 -6.49
N VAL A 228 -9.03 14.55 -6.74
CA VAL A 228 -8.03 13.49 -6.90
C VAL A 228 -7.73 12.86 -5.56
N THR A 229 -7.56 13.66 -4.50
CA THR A 229 -7.36 13.18 -3.13
C THR A 229 -8.54 12.33 -2.67
N GLN A 230 -9.78 12.80 -2.87
CA GLN A 230 -11.00 12.06 -2.54
C GLN A 230 -11.08 10.74 -3.29
N ALA A 231 -10.85 10.74 -4.61
CA ALA A 231 -10.87 9.52 -5.41
C ALA A 231 -9.79 8.53 -4.97
N PHE A 232 -8.57 9.01 -4.70
CA PHE A 232 -7.46 8.19 -4.23
C PHE A 232 -7.76 7.55 -2.88
N VAL A 233 -8.24 8.33 -1.90
CA VAL A 233 -8.56 7.81 -0.56
C VAL A 233 -9.70 6.80 -0.65
N ARG A 234 -10.77 7.10 -1.39
CA ARG A 234 -11.89 6.17 -1.60
C ARG A 234 -11.42 4.84 -2.19
N GLU A 235 -10.59 4.88 -3.24
CA GLU A 235 -10.07 3.67 -3.88
C GLU A 235 -9.13 2.90 -2.95
N ALA A 236 -8.22 3.59 -2.25
CA ALA A 236 -7.30 2.97 -1.30
C ALA A 236 -8.05 2.31 -0.12
N THR A 237 -9.12 2.92 0.37
CA THR A 237 -9.96 2.36 1.45
C THR A 237 -10.73 1.14 0.94
N ALA A 238 -11.32 1.24 -0.26
CA ALA A 238 -12.04 0.13 -0.89
C ALA A 238 -11.11 -1.06 -1.18
N THR A 239 -9.86 -0.79 -1.55
CA THR A 239 -8.86 -1.83 -1.83
C THR A 239 -8.32 -2.47 -0.55
N GLY A 240 -8.16 -1.71 0.54
CA GLY A 240 -7.87 -2.31 1.84
C GLY A 240 -7.11 -1.49 2.88
N ILE A 241 -6.81 -0.21 2.64
CA ILE A 241 -6.20 0.67 3.66
C ILE A 241 -7.23 1.02 4.72
N ASP A 242 -6.81 0.93 5.98
CA ASP A 242 -7.63 1.18 7.16
C ASP A 242 -7.20 2.41 7.93
N ILE A 243 -5.89 2.68 7.99
CA ILE A 243 -5.31 3.80 8.74
C ILE A 243 -4.48 4.67 7.79
N TYR A 244 -4.83 5.95 7.73
CA TYR A 244 -4.11 6.94 6.95
C TYR A 244 -3.32 7.82 7.89
N ARG A 245 -1.99 7.66 7.91
CA ARG A 245 -1.10 8.62 8.55
C ARG A 245 -0.88 9.80 7.61
N ILE A 246 -1.57 10.89 7.87
CA ILE A 246 -1.57 12.12 7.08
C ILE A 246 -0.55 13.08 7.67
N PHE A 247 0.35 13.60 6.83
CA PHE A 247 1.31 14.61 7.25
C PHE A 247 1.49 15.69 6.18
N ASP A 248 2.02 16.83 6.62
CA ASP A 248 2.58 17.86 5.75
C ASP A 248 4.05 18.11 6.12
N ALA A 249 4.87 18.39 5.10
CA ALA A 249 6.31 18.56 5.27
C ALA A 249 6.69 19.82 6.08
N LEU A 250 5.77 20.78 6.21
CA LEU A 250 5.94 22.02 6.94
C LEU A 250 4.94 22.15 8.11
N ASN A 251 4.30 21.06 8.52
CA ASN A 251 3.26 21.04 9.55
C ASN A 251 2.07 21.98 9.25
N ASN A 252 1.77 22.24 7.97
CA ASN A 252 0.62 23.05 7.60
C ASN A 252 -0.68 22.22 7.59
N VAL A 253 -1.54 22.42 8.59
CA VAL A 253 -2.83 21.71 8.74
C VAL A 253 -3.79 21.99 7.59
N ASP A 254 -3.80 23.20 7.03
CA ASP A 254 -4.63 23.53 5.85
C ASP A 254 -4.23 22.70 4.62
N SER A 255 -2.95 22.29 4.56
CA SER A 255 -2.47 21.39 3.50
C SER A 255 -2.80 19.92 3.79
N MET A 256 -3.10 19.56 5.04
CA MET A 256 -3.52 18.21 5.43
C MET A 256 -5.04 18.03 5.32
N ARG A 257 -5.82 19.10 5.52
CA ARG A 257 -7.27 19.07 5.63
C ARG A 257 -8.00 18.32 4.51
N PRO A 258 -7.67 18.50 3.20
CA PRO A 258 -8.35 17.74 2.15
C PRO A 258 -8.20 16.22 2.29
N ALA A 259 -7.06 15.73 2.78
CA ALA A 259 -6.86 14.31 3.04
C ALA A 259 -7.58 13.85 4.30
N ILE A 260 -7.63 14.69 5.34
CA ILE A 260 -8.34 14.39 6.59
C ILE A 260 -9.84 14.23 6.29
N ASP A 261 -10.42 15.22 5.61
CA ASP A 261 -11.83 15.24 5.21
C ASP A 261 -12.15 14.04 4.32
N ALA A 262 -11.34 13.74 3.30
CA ALA A 262 -11.53 12.58 2.44
C ALA A 262 -11.51 11.24 3.20
N VAL A 263 -10.64 11.09 4.21
CA VAL A 263 -10.61 9.88 5.06
C VAL A 263 -11.84 9.81 5.96
N ARG A 264 -12.24 10.93 6.55
CA ARG A 264 -13.47 11.04 7.37
C ARG A 264 -14.71 10.67 6.57
N GLU A 265 -14.82 11.14 5.33
CA GLU A 265 -15.94 10.88 4.41
C GLU A 265 -16.12 9.39 4.10
N THR A 266 -15.07 8.56 4.24
CA THR A 266 -15.21 7.10 4.08
C THR A 266 -16.10 6.47 5.15
N GLY A 267 -16.19 7.09 6.33
CA GLY A 267 -16.91 6.56 7.50
C GLY A 267 -16.31 5.30 8.12
N THR A 268 -15.28 4.69 7.51
CA THR A 268 -14.73 3.38 7.92
C THR A 268 -13.24 3.43 8.25
N ALA A 269 -12.49 4.36 7.66
CA ALA A 269 -11.05 4.48 7.86
C ALA A 269 -10.67 5.48 8.97
N VAL A 270 -9.49 5.30 9.54
CA VAL A 270 -8.93 6.13 10.61
C VAL A 270 -8.01 7.20 10.00
N ALA A 271 -8.34 8.46 10.26
CA ALA A 271 -7.44 9.59 10.01
C ALA A 271 -6.48 9.77 11.20
N GLU A 272 -5.24 9.38 11.01
CA GLU A 272 -4.14 9.63 11.94
C GLU A 272 -3.32 10.81 11.44
N VAL A 273 -3.29 11.92 12.16
CA VAL A 273 -2.68 13.15 11.65
C VAL A 273 -1.39 13.44 12.41
N ALA A 274 -0.30 13.55 11.65
CA ALA A 274 1.05 13.58 12.19
C ALA A 274 1.61 15.00 12.28
N MET A 275 2.14 15.31 13.47
CA MET A 275 3.05 16.42 13.70
C MET A 275 4.46 15.95 13.39
N SER A 276 5.09 16.51 12.36
CA SER A 276 6.50 16.27 12.07
C SER A 276 7.35 16.94 13.15
N TYR A 277 8.10 16.14 13.90
CA TYR A 277 8.94 16.61 15.00
C TYR A 277 10.28 17.13 14.47
N THR A 278 10.72 18.27 14.98
CA THR A 278 12.01 18.91 14.72
C THR A 278 12.43 19.76 15.93
N GLY A 279 13.68 20.20 15.93
CA GLY A 279 14.26 20.94 17.06
C GLY A 279 14.59 20.04 18.25
N ASP A 280 14.83 20.65 19.40
CA ASP A 280 15.11 19.95 20.65
C ASP A 280 14.25 20.51 21.78
N LEU A 281 13.08 19.90 22.00
CA LEU A 281 12.16 20.31 23.06
C LEU A 281 12.76 20.19 24.47
N SER A 282 13.86 19.45 24.64
CA SER A 282 14.56 19.34 25.91
C SER A 282 15.61 20.43 26.14
N ASP A 283 15.94 21.22 25.11
CA ASP A 283 16.86 22.34 25.19
C ASP A 283 16.12 23.60 25.70
N PRO A 284 16.53 24.20 26.84
CA PRO A 284 15.95 25.45 27.33
C PRO A 284 16.15 26.64 26.37
N GLY A 285 17.06 26.54 25.40
CA GLY A 285 17.28 27.52 24.34
C GLY A 285 16.34 27.38 23.14
N GLU A 286 15.54 26.31 23.04
CA GLU A 286 14.58 26.11 21.95
C GLU A 286 13.43 27.13 22.05
N ASN A 287 13.33 28.01 21.05
CA ASN A 287 12.36 29.11 21.02
C ASN A 287 11.48 29.11 19.77
N LEU A 288 11.70 28.19 18.83
CA LEU A 288 10.90 28.05 17.61
C LEU A 288 9.93 26.87 17.71
N TYR A 289 10.45 25.68 18.00
CA TYR A 289 9.67 24.43 18.07
C TYR A 289 9.40 24.03 19.52
N THR A 290 8.76 24.95 20.25
CA THR A 290 8.46 24.82 21.68
C THR A 290 7.29 23.88 21.96
N LEU A 291 7.05 23.59 23.24
CA LEU A 291 5.88 22.79 23.64
C LEU A 291 4.58 23.47 23.21
N ASP A 292 4.49 24.79 23.35
CA ASP A 292 3.32 25.57 22.93
C ASP A 292 3.10 25.51 21.42
N TYR A 293 4.17 25.46 20.62
CA TYR A 293 4.05 25.24 19.18
C TYR A 293 3.36 23.90 18.88
N TYR A 294 3.84 22.80 19.48
CA TYR A 294 3.24 21.48 19.25
C TYR A 294 1.82 21.35 19.80
N LEU A 295 1.51 22.01 20.91
CA LEU A 295 0.16 21.97 21.48
C LEU A 295 -0.85 22.77 20.65
N LYS A 296 -0.46 23.92 20.08
CA LYS A 296 -1.30 24.67 19.13
C LYS A 296 -1.50 23.89 17.83
N LEU A 297 -0.45 23.23 17.35
CA LEU A 297 -0.55 22.36 16.18
C LEU A 297 -1.50 21.18 16.45
N ALA A 298 -1.40 20.55 17.63
CA ALA A 298 -2.31 19.48 18.02
C ALA A 298 -3.76 19.94 18.12
N GLU A 299 -4.02 21.15 18.65
CA GLU A 299 -5.37 21.75 18.68
C GLU A 299 -5.94 21.89 17.27
N GLN A 300 -5.19 22.46 16.33
CA GLN A 300 -5.60 22.57 14.93
C GLN A 300 -5.88 21.19 14.28
N ILE A 301 -5.06 20.18 14.62
CA ILE A 301 -5.23 18.82 14.11
C ILE A 301 -6.51 18.17 14.68
N VAL A 302 -6.81 18.37 15.96
CA VAL A 302 -8.04 17.88 16.60
C VAL A 302 -9.25 18.56 15.98
N ASP A 303 -9.20 19.88 15.81
CA ASP A 303 -10.27 20.66 15.17
C ASP A 303 -10.51 20.25 13.70
N ALA A 304 -9.46 19.83 13.00
CA ALA A 304 -9.55 19.28 11.65
C ALA A 304 -10.21 17.89 11.60
N GLY A 305 -10.47 17.25 12.75
CA GLY A 305 -11.18 15.97 12.83
C GLY A 305 -10.27 14.74 12.82
N ALA A 306 -9.01 14.85 13.25
CA ALA A 306 -8.18 13.67 13.45
C ALA A 306 -8.87 12.67 14.40
N HIS A 307 -8.67 11.37 14.16
CA HIS A 307 -9.04 10.32 15.11
C HIS A 307 -7.85 9.98 16.03
N VAL A 308 -6.62 10.12 15.53
CA VAL A 308 -5.38 9.81 16.25
C VAL A 308 -4.38 10.96 16.03
N LEU A 309 -3.72 11.40 17.09
CA LEU A 309 -2.57 12.30 17.00
C LEU A 309 -1.30 11.46 16.80
N ALA A 310 -0.55 11.73 15.74
CA ALA A 310 0.76 11.12 15.53
C ALA A 310 1.89 12.11 15.78
N ILE A 311 2.98 11.63 16.38
CA ILE A 311 4.27 12.32 16.40
C ILE A 311 5.15 11.60 15.39
N LYS A 312 5.55 12.30 14.33
CA LYS A 312 6.46 11.76 13.31
C LYS A 312 7.83 12.39 13.46
N ASP A 313 8.72 11.70 14.15
CA ASP A 313 10.14 12.03 14.23
C ASP A 313 10.92 11.34 13.11
N MET A 314 10.88 11.95 11.91
CA MET A 314 11.49 11.40 10.70
C MET A 314 13.02 11.33 10.75
N ALA A 315 13.66 12.03 11.69
CA ALA A 315 15.13 12.15 11.76
C ALA A 315 15.73 11.47 13.01
N GLY A 316 14.91 11.01 13.96
CA GLY A 316 15.38 10.43 15.22
C GLY A 316 15.85 11.48 16.22
N LEU A 317 15.25 12.67 16.23
CA LEU A 317 15.61 13.79 17.10
C LEU A 317 14.90 13.76 18.46
N LEU A 318 13.80 13.03 18.58
CA LEU A 318 12.94 13.00 19.76
C LEU A 318 13.60 12.18 20.88
N ARG A 319 14.36 12.86 21.74
CA ARG A 319 15.00 12.25 22.92
C ARG A 319 13.99 11.81 23.97
N PRO A 320 14.34 10.87 24.88
CA PRO A 320 13.41 10.34 25.88
C PRO A 320 12.71 11.42 26.74
N GLN A 321 13.45 12.45 27.18
CA GLN A 321 12.88 13.54 27.99
C GLN A 321 11.86 14.37 27.19
N ALA A 322 12.17 14.69 25.94
CA ALA A 322 11.28 15.39 25.03
C ALA A 322 10.03 14.56 24.72
N ALA A 323 10.19 13.26 24.47
CA ALA A 323 9.09 12.32 24.25
C ALA A 323 8.13 12.27 25.44
N ALA A 324 8.66 12.11 26.66
CA ALA A 324 7.86 12.08 27.87
C ALA A 324 7.11 13.41 28.08
N MET A 325 7.78 14.55 27.86
CA MET A 325 7.18 15.87 27.98
C MET A 325 6.03 16.07 26.98
N LEU A 326 6.28 15.83 25.70
CA LEU A 326 5.32 16.06 24.63
C LEU A 326 4.12 15.12 24.76
N VAL A 327 4.36 13.81 24.92
CA VAL A 327 3.27 12.82 25.04
C VAL A 327 2.41 13.10 26.25
N LYS A 328 3.00 13.38 27.42
CA LYS A 328 2.24 13.70 28.63
C LYS A 328 1.36 14.94 28.45
N ALA A 329 1.91 15.98 27.81
CA ALA A 329 1.18 17.21 27.53
C ALA A 329 -0.01 16.95 26.58
N LEU A 330 0.21 16.25 25.46
CA LEU A 330 -0.85 15.88 24.52
C LEU A 330 -1.94 15.04 25.19
N ARG A 331 -1.55 14.02 25.96
CA ARG A 331 -2.47 13.15 26.71
C ARG A 331 -3.33 13.91 27.71
N SER A 332 -2.79 14.94 28.34
CA SER A 332 -3.49 15.75 29.33
C SER A 332 -4.49 16.75 28.73
N ARG A 333 -4.27 17.19 27.49
CA ARG A 333 -5.07 18.27 26.86
C ARG A 333 -6.07 17.78 25.83
N PHE A 334 -5.82 16.64 25.20
CA PHE A 334 -6.65 16.11 24.12
C PHE A 334 -7.13 14.70 24.44
N ASP A 335 -8.32 14.36 23.94
CA ASP A 335 -8.95 13.05 24.11
C ASP A 335 -8.55 12.03 23.04
N LEU A 336 -7.70 12.39 22.09
CA LEU A 336 -7.22 11.47 21.06
C LEU A 336 -6.12 10.54 21.62
N PRO A 337 -5.99 9.31 21.12
CA PRO A 337 -4.79 8.50 21.33
C PRO A 337 -3.56 9.15 20.67
N VAL A 338 -2.38 8.82 21.18
CA VAL A 338 -1.09 9.33 20.67
C VAL A 338 -0.28 8.18 20.10
N HIS A 339 0.11 8.27 18.83
CA HIS A 339 0.94 7.29 18.13
C HIS A 339 2.33 7.89 17.85
N VAL A 340 3.40 7.24 18.32
CA VAL A 340 4.77 7.76 18.20
C VAL A 340 5.56 6.99 17.16
N HIS A 341 6.08 7.70 16.18
CA HIS A 341 7.01 7.18 15.18
C HIS A 341 8.36 7.88 15.32
N THR A 342 9.44 7.12 15.40
CA THR A 342 10.81 7.65 15.34
C THR A 342 11.75 6.71 14.60
N HIS A 343 12.90 7.19 14.15
CA HIS A 343 13.97 6.39 13.57
C HIS A 343 15.10 6.16 14.59
N ASP A 344 15.74 4.99 14.53
CA ASP A 344 16.87 4.64 15.42
C ASP A 344 18.23 5.14 14.90
N THR A 345 18.25 6.19 14.08
CA THR A 345 19.48 6.77 13.51
C THR A 345 20.55 7.10 14.57
N PRO A 346 20.22 7.67 15.74
CA PRO A 346 21.21 7.92 16.79
C PRO A 346 21.35 6.76 17.82
N GLY A 347 20.62 5.66 17.67
CA GLY A 347 20.64 4.52 18.60
C GLY A 347 19.84 4.70 19.90
N GLY A 348 18.87 5.63 19.93
CA GLY A 348 18.08 6.00 21.12
C GLY A 348 16.61 5.58 21.10
N GLN A 349 16.13 4.94 20.03
CA GLN A 349 14.69 4.72 19.77
C GLN A 349 13.99 3.98 20.91
N LEU A 350 14.57 2.88 21.41
CA LEU A 350 13.93 2.08 22.47
C LEU A 350 13.74 2.87 23.76
N ALA A 351 14.70 3.73 24.13
CA ALA A 351 14.58 4.60 25.29
C ALA A 351 13.49 5.67 25.08
N THR A 352 13.41 6.21 23.85
CA THR A 352 12.35 7.17 23.46
C THR A 352 10.97 6.54 23.52
N TYR A 353 10.80 5.31 23.02
CA TYR A 353 9.53 4.59 23.09
C TYR A 353 9.14 4.20 24.51
N LEU A 354 10.09 3.77 25.34
CA LEU A 354 9.82 3.49 26.74
C LEU A 354 9.32 4.76 27.46
N ALA A 355 9.98 5.90 27.24
CA ALA A 355 9.58 7.17 27.83
C ALA A 355 8.21 7.64 27.32
N ALA A 356 7.94 7.50 26.01
CA ALA A 356 6.64 7.82 25.41
C ALA A 356 5.52 6.93 25.99
N TRP A 357 5.74 5.62 26.11
CA TRP A 357 4.77 4.69 26.68
C TRP A 357 4.49 5.01 28.15
N GLN A 358 5.52 5.26 28.96
CA GLN A 358 5.36 5.67 30.36
C GLN A 358 4.61 7.00 30.51
N ALA A 359 4.74 7.90 29.53
CA ALA A 359 3.98 9.16 29.47
C ALA A 359 2.55 9.00 28.93
N GLY A 360 2.16 7.80 28.51
CA GLY A 360 0.81 7.46 28.09
C GLY A 360 0.59 7.39 26.58
N ALA A 361 1.65 7.20 25.77
CA ALA A 361 1.48 6.92 24.34
C ALA A 361 0.64 5.65 24.12
N SER A 362 -0.30 5.72 23.18
CA SER A 362 -1.21 4.63 22.84
C SER A 362 -0.58 3.63 21.89
N ALA A 363 0.35 4.06 21.05
CA ALA A 363 1.01 3.20 20.09
C ALA A 363 2.41 3.69 19.70
N VAL A 364 3.24 2.77 19.21
CA VAL A 364 4.57 3.04 18.63
C VAL A 364 4.77 2.28 17.31
N ASP A 365 5.62 2.81 16.45
CA ASP A 365 6.07 2.11 15.25
C ASP A 365 7.31 1.25 15.53
N GLY A 366 7.30 -0.02 15.11
CA GLY A 366 8.44 -0.93 15.20
C GLY A 366 8.80 -1.54 13.84
N ALA A 367 9.97 -2.14 13.74
CA ALA A 367 10.36 -2.99 12.61
C ALA A 367 11.04 -4.25 13.16
N SER A 368 10.86 -5.37 12.45
CA SER A 368 11.48 -6.67 12.77
C SER A 368 12.35 -7.18 11.63
#